data_AF-A0A1V3SVW5-F1
#
_entry.id   AF-A0A1V3SVW5-F1
#
_cell.length_a   1.000
_cell.length_b   1.000
_cell.length_c   1.000
_cell.angle_alpha   90.00
_cell.angle_beta   90.00
_cell.angle_gamma   90.00
#
_symmetry.space_group_name_H-M   'P 1'
#
loop_
_entity.id
_entity.type
_entity.pdbx_description
1 polymer ?
#
loop_
_entity_poly.entity_id
_entity_poly.type
_entity_poly.pdbx_seq_one_letter_code
_entity_poly.pdbx_strand_id
1 'polypeptide(L)'
;MPTSQAPTGRGRRVRISMTCHTGIEPLGRFLDFYSRIRKAHRQEYLRICLIMGFRSGSPERSGWPEPSASGKIRKLRLEFLADHPCLGAFLNKYDAEEAWDKNTRWVLKTILAGHEILSGAPVSKNQQTANGSGEIPPEPEPVQNPFERLFS
;
A
#
# COMPACT_ATOMS: atom_id res chain seq x y z
N MET A 1 26.65 24.67 21.10
CA MET A 1 26.51 25.66 20.01
C MET A 1 25.60 25.07 18.94
N PRO A 2 24.51 25.74 18.52
CA PRO A 2 23.71 25.25 17.40
C PRO A 2 24.38 25.68 16.09
N THR A 3 24.69 24.72 15.22
CA THR A 3 25.14 24.96 13.85
C THR A 3 23.95 25.36 13.00
N SER A 4 23.88 26.65 12.64
CA SER A 4 22.98 27.16 11.60
C SER A 4 23.39 26.55 10.25
N GLN A 5 22.64 25.56 9.77
CA GLN A 5 22.79 25.04 8.41
C GLN A 5 22.03 25.94 7.45
N ALA A 6 22.76 26.52 6.49
CA ALA A 6 22.15 27.32 5.41
C ALA A 6 21.11 26.50 4.63
N PRO A 7 19.94 27.06 4.29
CA PRO A 7 18.94 26.36 3.48
C PRO A 7 19.50 26.17 2.07
N THR A 8 19.91 24.94 1.74
CA THR A 8 20.57 24.62 0.46
C THR A 8 19.64 24.63 -0.77
N GLY A 9 18.40 25.12 -0.64
CA GLY A 9 17.39 25.13 -1.70
C GLY A 9 16.99 23.74 -2.24
N ARG A 10 17.60 22.66 -1.74
CA ARG A 10 17.32 21.28 -2.14
C ARG A 10 16.31 20.69 -1.18
N GLY A 11 15.15 20.31 -1.71
CA GLY A 11 14.11 19.62 -0.94
C GLY A 11 14.68 18.41 -0.20
N ARG A 12 14.33 18.28 1.09
CA ARG A 12 14.75 17.15 1.93
C ARG A 12 14.27 15.85 1.29
N ARG A 13 15.18 14.91 1.02
CA ARG A 13 14.83 13.59 0.49
C ARG A 13 14.57 12.61 1.62
N VAL A 14 13.42 11.94 1.55
CA VAL A 14 13.08 10.81 2.41
C VAL A 14 13.49 9.52 1.70
N ARG A 15 14.11 8.61 2.45
CA ARG A 15 14.51 7.29 1.95
C ARG A 15 14.03 6.22 2.92
N ILE A 16 13.13 5.37 2.45
CA ILE A 16 12.61 4.23 3.21
C ILE A 16 13.22 2.96 2.62
N SER A 17 13.92 2.19 3.45
CA SER A 17 14.49 0.90 3.07
C SER A 17 13.67 -0.20 3.72
N MET A 18 13.13 -1.09 2.91
CA MET A 18 12.20 -2.13 3.32
C MET A 18 12.78 -3.51 3.01
N THR A 19 12.68 -4.43 3.97
CA THR A 19 13.04 -5.84 3.78
C THR A 19 11.80 -6.61 3.36
N CYS A 20 11.86 -7.26 2.20
CA CYS A 20 10.79 -8.06 1.63
C CYS A 20 11.17 -9.54 1.66
N HIS A 21 10.24 -10.40 2.09
CA HIS A 21 10.40 -11.85 1.99
C HIS A 21 9.53 -12.38 0.84
N THR A 22 10.13 -12.93 -0.22
CA THR A 22 9.35 -13.49 -1.35
C THR A 22 8.59 -14.75 -0.97
N GLY A 23 8.86 -15.33 0.20
CA GLY A 23 8.08 -16.44 0.77
C GLY A 23 6.72 -16.00 1.32
N ILE A 24 6.46 -14.69 1.38
CA ILE A 24 5.13 -14.13 1.62
C ILE A 24 4.48 -13.95 0.25
N GLU A 25 3.44 -14.73 0.00
CA GLU A 25 2.83 -14.94 -1.32
C GLU A 25 2.45 -13.61 -2.04
N PRO A 26 1.75 -12.64 -1.39
CA PRO A 26 1.49 -11.32 -1.96
C PRO A 26 2.75 -10.53 -2.33
N LEU A 27 3.81 -10.60 -1.52
CA LEU A 27 5.08 -9.91 -1.79
C LEU A 27 5.85 -10.58 -2.93
N GLY A 28 5.80 -11.91 -3.02
CA GLY A 28 6.38 -12.67 -4.13
C GLY A 28 5.81 -12.21 -5.46
N ARG A 29 4.47 -12.27 -5.62
CA ARG A 29 3.77 -11.81 -6.83
C ARG A 29 4.09 -10.36 -7.18
N PHE A 30 4.04 -9.47 -6.19
CA PHE A 30 4.35 -8.06 -6.38
C PHE A 30 5.79 -7.85 -6.87
N LEU A 31 6.78 -8.52 -6.25
CA LEU A 31 8.18 -8.38 -6.63
C LEU A 31 8.47 -8.94 -8.02
N ASP A 32 7.79 -10.02 -8.41
CA ASP A 32 7.87 -10.58 -9.75
C ASP A 32 7.31 -9.61 -10.78
N PHE A 33 6.15 -9.00 -10.52
CA PHE A 33 5.59 -7.93 -11.37
C PHE A 33 6.53 -6.72 -11.44
N TYR A 34 6.96 -6.21 -10.29
CA TYR A 34 7.84 -5.05 -10.17
C TYR A 34 9.17 -5.25 -10.90
N SER A 35 9.69 -6.47 -10.94
CA SER A 35 10.92 -6.81 -11.67
C SER A 35 10.78 -6.62 -13.19
N ARG A 36 9.57 -6.67 -13.73
CA ARG A 36 9.28 -6.47 -15.17
C ARG A 36 9.17 -5.00 -15.54
N ILE A 37 8.94 -4.11 -14.58
CA ILE A 37 8.92 -2.67 -14.81
C ILE A 37 10.33 -2.18 -15.16
N ARG A 38 10.44 -1.34 -16.20
CA ARG A 38 11.73 -0.72 -16.58
C ARG A 38 12.33 0.03 -15.40
N LYS A 39 13.63 -0.12 -15.18
CA LYS A 39 14.35 0.42 -14.01
C LYS A 39 14.08 1.91 -13.76
N ALA A 40 13.97 2.71 -14.84
CA ALA A 40 13.69 4.15 -14.76
C ALA A 40 12.32 4.49 -14.14
N HIS A 41 11.31 3.65 -14.31
CA HIS A 41 9.93 3.90 -13.83
C HIS A 41 9.64 3.27 -12.46
N ARG A 42 10.54 2.42 -11.97
CA ARG A 42 10.32 1.66 -10.73
C ARG A 42 10.12 2.55 -9.51
N GLN A 43 10.92 3.60 -9.33
CA GLN A 43 10.75 4.52 -8.20
C GLN A 43 9.40 5.25 -8.25
N GLU A 44 9.01 5.71 -9.45
CA GLU A 44 7.74 6.40 -9.63
C GLU A 44 6.56 5.46 -9.38
N TYR A 45 6.63 4.23 -9.88
CA TYR A 45 5.65 3.21 -9.60
C TYR A 45 5.46 2.97 -8.09
N LEU A 46 6.55 2.83 -7.34
CA LEU A 46 6.46 2.67 -5.87
C LEU A 46 5.81 3.88 -5.20
N ARG A 47 6.08 5.11 -5.66
CA ARG A 47 5.43 6.32 -5.13
C ARG A 47 3.94 6.31 -5.40
N ILE A 48 3.52 5.99 -6.63
CA ILE A 48 2.10 5.94 -6.99
C ILE A 48 1.40 4.86 -6.17
N CYS A 49 1.98 3.66 -6.05
CA CYS A 49 1.45 2.61 -5.17
C CYS A 49 1.31 3.11 -3.73
N LEU A 50 2.33 3.80 -3.19
CA LEU A 50 2.25 4.33 -1.83
C LEU A 50 1.12 5.36 -1.67
N ILE A 51 0.99 6.29 -2.61
CA ILE A 51 -0.07 7.32 -2.61
C ILE A 51 -1.45 6.66 -2.65
N MET A 52 -1.65 5.74 -3.59
CA MET A 52 -2.94 5.08 -3.78
C MET A 52 -3.33 4.24 -2.56
N GLY A 53 -2.41 3.41 -2.07
CA GLY A 53 -2.68 2.56 -0.91
C GLY A 53 -2.81 3.33 0.40
N PHE A 54 -2.15 4.48 0.54
CA PHE A 54 -2.34 5.32 1.73
C PHE A 54 -3.71 5.99 1.73
N ARG A 55 -4.17 6.44 0.56
CA ARG A 55 -5.48 7.08 0.38
C ARG A 55 -6.66 6.11 0.51
N SER A 56 -6.48 4.82 0.20
CA SER A 56 -7.53 3.82 0.30
C SER A 56 -7.87 3.37 1.74
N GLY A 57 -7.20 3.95 2.74
CA GLY A 57 -7.30 3.51 4.12
C GLY A 57 -6.05 2.76 4.55
N SER A 58 -5.62 3.00 5.79
CA SER A 58 -4.42 2.34 6.31
C SER A 58 -4.66 0.84 6.45
N PRO A 59 -3.87 -0.02 5.78
CA PRO A 59 -4.05 -1.45 5.91
C PRO A 59 -3.92 -1.86 7.38
N GLU A 60 -4.80 -2.77 7.82
CA GLU A 60 -4.79 -3.23 9.20
C GLU A 60 -3.42 -3.77 9.60
N ARG A 61 -3.06 -3.53 10.87
CA ARG A 61 -1.75 -3.93 11.42
C ARG A 61 -1.59 -5.46 11.51
N SER A 62 -2.66 -6.24 11.37
CA SER A 62 -2.71 -7.72 11.54
C SER A 62 -1.62 -8.45 10.75
N GLY A 63 -0.93 -9.39 11.39
CA GLY A 63 0.37 -9.92 10.97
C GLY A 63 0.43 -10.43 9.53
N TRP A 64 1.56 -10.22 8.87
CA TRP A 64 1.87 -11.01 7.68
C TRP A 64 2.02 -12.48 8.07
N PRO A 65 1.62 -13.40 7.18
CA PRO A 65 1.88 -14.81 7.39
C PRO A 65 3.39 -15.03 7.52
N GLU A 66 3.75 -16.09 8.22
CA GLU A 66 5.14 -16.49 8.35
C GLU A 66 5.70 -16.84 6.95
N PRO A 67 6.87 -16.32 6.57
CA PRO A 67 7.42 -16.54 5.24
C PRO A 67 7.77 -18.02 5.03
N SER A 68 7.40 -18.57 3.87
CA SER A 68 7.90 -19.88 3.46
C SER A 68 9.43 -19.94 3.45
N ALA A 69 10.01 -21.05 3.91
CA ALA A 69 11.45 -21.27 3.97
C ALA A 69 12.15 -21.22 2.60
N SER A 70 11.42 -21.45 1.50
CA SER A 70 11.95 -21.32 0.13
C SER A 70 12.00 -19.87 -0.37
N GLY A 71 11.44 -18.93 0.39
CA GLY A 71 11.45 -17.51 0.09
C GLY A 71 12.83 -16.87 0.18
N LYS A 72 13.12 -15.94 -0.73
CA LYS A 72 14.34 -15.13 -0.71
C LYS A 72 14.08 -13.80 -0.01
N ILE A 73 15.10 -13.29 0.67
CA ILE A 73 15.08 -11.94 1.25
C ILE A 73 15.56 -10.95 0.17
N ARG A 74 14.78 -9.88 -0.06
CA ARG A 74 15.13 -8.78 -0.97
C ARG A 74 14.99 -7.45 -0.27
N LYS A 75 15.80 -6.46 -0.66
CA LYS A 75 15.66 -5.08 -0.19
C LYS A 75 14.97 -4.22 -1.25
N LEU A 76 13.90 -3.53 -0.85
CA LEU A 76 13.20 -2.53 -1.65
C LEU A 76 13.50 -1.15 -1.07
N ARG A 77 13.77 -0.18 -1.94
CA ARG A 77 14.06 1.19 -1.53
C ARG A 77 13.08 2.13 -2.22
N LEU A 78 12.45 2.98 -1.42
CA LEU A 78 11.55 4.04 -1.87
C LEU A 78 12.17 5.39 -1.53
N GLU A 79 12.15 6.30 -2.49
CA GLU A 79 12.65 7.67 -2.33
C GLU A 79 11.64 8.70 -2.81
N PHE A 80 11.36 9.72 -2.01
CA PHE A 80 10.52 10.86 -2.37
C PHE A 80 10.96 12.12 -1.62
N LEU A 81 10.45 13.28 -2.02
CA LEU A 81 10.74 14.55 -1.33
C LEU A 81 9.83 14.70 -0.11
N ALA A 82 10.36 15.24 0.98
CA ALA A 82 9.60 15.42 2.24
C ALA A 82 8.41 16.37 2.08
N ASP A 83 8.52 17.34 1.17
CA ASP A 83 7.48 18.31 0.79
C ASP A 83 6.59 17.80 -0.36
N HIS A 84 6.63 16.50 -0.67
CA HIS A 84 5.80 15.93 -1.73
C HIS A 84 4.30 16.10 -1.40
N PRO A 85 3.50 16.70 -2.31
CA PRO A 85 2.14 17.16 -2.00
C PRO A 85 1.19 16.04 -1.54
N CYS A 86 1.37 14.83 -2.07
CA CYS A 86 0.53 13.67 -1.72
C CYS A 86 1.12 12.76 -0.63
N LEU A 87 2.36 12.99 -0.19
CA LEU A 87 3.07 12.09 0.74
C LEU A 87 3.42 12.75 2.07
N GLY A 88 3.16 14.05 2.25
CA GLY A 88 3.37 14.73 3.54
C GLY A 88 2.57 14.08 4.68
N ALA A 89 1.29 13.79 4.46
CA ALA A 89 0.44 13.11 5.45
C ALA A 89 0.92 11.67 5.75
N PHE A 90 1.40 10.96 4.73
CA PHE A 90 2.03 9.65 4.91
C PHE A 90 3.29 9.76 5.77
N LEU A 91 4.15 10.74 5.49
CA LEU A 91 5.40 10.95 6.21
C LEU A 91 5.14 11.28 7.68
N ASN A 92 4.18 12.15 7.97
CA ASN A 92 3.78 12.49 9.33
C ASN A 92 3.32 11.23 10.10
N LYS A 93 2.55 10.36 9.46
CA LYS A 93 2.13 9.08 10.08
C LYS A 93 3.30 8.12 10.24
N TYR A 94 4.18 8.03 9.25
CA TYR A 94 5.37 7.18 9.28
C TYR A 94 6.33 7.59 10.41
N ASP A 95 6.56 8.89 10.61
CA ASP A 95 7.45 9.43 11.64
C ASP A 95 6.86 9.32 13.06
N ALA A 96 5.53 9.28 13.19
CA ALA A 96 4.85 9.14 14.48
C ALA A 96 4.82 7.71 15.04
N GLU A 97 5.18 6.70 14.24
CA GLU A 97 5.13 5.29 14.64
C GLU A 97 6.50 4.84 15.20
N GLU A 98 6.60 4.58 16.50
CA GLU A 98 7.85 4.38 17.26
C GLU A 98 8.66 3.10 16.94
N ALA A 99 8.17 2.18 16.08
CA ALA A 99 8.83 0.90 15.82
C ALA A 99 9.22 0.70 14.35
N TRP A 100 10.51 0.84 14.05
CA TRP A 100 11.12 0.73 12.72
C TRP A 100 10.74 -0.54 11.93
N ASP A 101 10.74 -1.71 12.59
CA ASP A 101 10.37 -2.99 11.95
C ASP A 101 8.86 -3.09 11.67
N LYS A 102 8.02 -2.50 12.52
CA LYS A 102 6.58 -2.44 12.31
C LYS A 102 6.24 -1.49 11.15
N ASN A 103 7.02 -0.42 11.01
CA ASN A 103 6.85 0.55 9.92
C ASN A 103 7.19 -0.06 8.56
N THR A 104 8.24 -0.89 8.45
CA THR A 104 8.57 -1.57 7.19
C THR A 104 7.41 -2.42 6.66
N ARG A 105 6.78 -3.23 7.54
CA ARG A 105 5.64 -4.06 7.15
C ARG A 105 4.43 -3.20 6.77
N TRP A 106 4.15 -2.15 7.53
CA TRP A 106 3.06 -1.22 7.24
C TRP A 106 3.25 -0.56 5.86
N VAL A 107 4.43 0.01 5.58
CA VAL A 107 4.71 0.64 4.29
C VAL A 107 4.60 -0.36 3.14
N LEU A 108 5.11 -1.58 3.29
CA LEU A 108 4.99 -2.60 2.27
C LEU A 108 3.53 -3.00 2.01
N LYS A 109 2.70 -3.11 3.05
CA LYS A 109 1.26 -3.33 2.89
C LYS A 109 0.59 -2.18 2.15
N THR A 110 0.93 -0.94 2.49
CA THR A 110 0.41 0.24 1.79
C THR A 110 0.77 0.20 0.31
N ILE A 111 2.02 -0.17 -0.02
CA ILE A 111 2.45 -0.34 -1.42
C ILE A 111 1.67 -1.46 -2.11
N LEU A 112 1.46 -2.61 -1.45
CA LEU A 112 0.68 -3.72 -2.01
C LEU A 112 -0.77 -3.32 -2.28
N ALA A 113 -1.44 -2.66 -1.34
CA ALA A 113 -2.79 -2.16 -1.52
C ALA A 113 -2.88 -1.21 -2.72
N GLY A 114 -1.91 -0.29 -2.86
CA GLY A 114 -1.83 0.57 -4.04
C GLY A 114 -1.56 -0.19 -5.34
N HIS A 115 -0.75 -1.24 -5.31
CA HIS A 115 -0.55 -2.12 -6.47
C HIS A 115 -1.85 -2.82 -6.89
N GLU A 116 -2.62 -3.36 -5.94
CA GLU A 116 -3.90 -4.02 -6.20
C GLU A 116 -4.90 -3.07 -6.86
N ILE A 117 -4.97 -1.82 -6.38
CA ILE A 117 -5.80 -0.77 -6.99
C ILE A 117 -5.36 -0.49 -8.44
N LEU A 118 -4.06 -0.37 -8.69
CA LEU A 118 -3.52 -0.07 -10.03
C LEU A 118 -3.62 -1.24 -11.00
N SER A 119 -3.57 -2.48 -10.51
CA SER A 119 -3.65 -3.67 -11.34
C SER A 119 -5.09 -4.06 -11.69
N GLY A 120 -6.09 -3.36 -11.14
CA GLY A 120 -7.51 -3.70 -11.33
C GLY A 120 -7.90 -5.02 -10.66
N ALA A 121 -7.06 -5.53 -9.74
CA ALA A 121 -7.45 -6.66 -8.92
C ALA A 121 -8.65 -6.24 -8.06
N PRO A 122 -9.66 -7.10 -7.89
CA PRO A 122 -10.76 -6.79 -6.99
C PRO A 122 -10.17 -6.58 -5.60
N VAL A 123 -10.22 -5.34 -5.11
CA VAL A 123 -9.87 -5.02 -3.73
C VAL A 123 -10.81 -5.87 -2.88
N SER A 124 -10.27 -6.92 -2.26
CA SER A 124 -11.00 -7.67 -1.25
C SER A 124 -11.40 -6.66 -0.19
N LYS A 125 -12.65 -6.21 -0.26
CA LYS A 125 -13.27 -5.39 0.78
C LYS A 125 -13.30 -6.26 2.02
N ASN A 126 -12.25 -6.18 2.84
CA ASN A 126 -12.41 -6.45 4.25
C ASN A 126 -13.36 -5.35 4.74
N GLN A 127 -14.64 -5.69 4.75
CA GLN A 127 -15.67 -4.89 5.38
C GLN A 127 -15.27 -4.72 6.85
N GLN A 128 -14.77 -3.53 7.17
CA GLN A 128 -14.96 -2.99 8.51
C GLN A 128 -16.44 -2.62 8.61
N THR A 129 -17.24 -3.57 9.07
CA THR A 129 -18.51 -3.31 9.76
C THR A 129 -18.34 -3.82 11.18
N ALA A 130 -17.69 -3.01 12.00
CA ALA A 130 -17.91 -3.06 13.43
C ALA A 130 -19.23 -2.34 13.73
N ASN A 131 -20.33 -3.08 13.74
CA ASN A 131 -21.41 -2.91 14.71
C ASN A 131 -22.33 -4.13 14.61
N GLY A 132 -22.47 -4.82 15.74
CA GLY A 132 -23.15 -6.10 15.83
C GLY A 132 -24.66 -6.01 15.80
N SER A 133 -25.27 -7.03 15.23
CA SER A 133 -26.46 -7.73 15.71
C SER A 133 -26.65 -8.91 14.76
N GLY A 134 -26.71 -10.12 15.31
CA GLY A 134 -26.97 -11.30 14.51
C GLY A 134 -28.33 -11.19 13.83
N GLU A 135 -28.35 -11.34 12.52
CA GLU A 135 -29.49 -11.80 11.73
C GLU A 135 -28.96 -12.16 10.34
N ILE A 136 -29.31 -13.35 9.86
CA ILE A 136 -28.92 -13.88 8.56
C ILE A 136 -29.64 -13.04 7.50
N PRO A 137 -28.96 -12.44 6.50
CA PRO A 137 -29.66 -11.75 5.42
C PRO A 137 -30.42 -12.78 4.58
N PRO A 138 -31.69 -12.55 4.23
CA PRO A 138 -32.37 -13.38 3.25
C PRO A 138 -31.72 -13.24 1.87
N GLU A 139 -31.78 -14.33 1.12
CA GLU A 139 -31.28 -14.53 -0.23
C GLU A 139 -31.65 -13.36 -1.18
N PRO A 140 -30.75 -12.91 -2.06
CA PRO A 140 -31.06 -11.80 -2.95
C PRO A 140 -32.07 -12.24 -4.03
N GLU A 141 -33.16 -11.49 -4.15
CA GLU A 141 -34.11 -11.62 -5.27
C GLU A 141 -33.40 -11.39 -6.62
N PRO A 142 -33.84 -12.08 -7.69
CA PRO A 142 -33.25 -11.92 -9.02
C PRO A 142 -33.41 -10.48 -9.52
N VAL A 143 -32.28 -9.87 -9.86
CA VAL A 143 -32.16 -8.53 -10.44
C VAL A 143 -33.01 -8.44 -11.71
N GLN A 144 -34.10 -7.68 -11.67
CA GLN A 144 -34.79 -7.25 -12.88
C GLN A 144 -33.84 -6.35 -13.68
N ASN A 145 -33.58 -6.73 -14.94
CA ASN A 145 -32.76 -5.96 -15.86
C ASN A 145 -33.37 -4.55 -16.06
N PRO A 146 -32.65 -3.46 -15.75
CA PRO A 146 -33.17 -2.10 -15.91
C PRO A 146 -33.36 -1.67 -17.38
N PHE A 147 -33.02 -2.52 -18.34
CA PHE A 147 -33.13 -2.23 -19.78
C PHE A 147 -34.44 -2.70 -20.44
N GLU A 148 -35.26 -3.53 -19.80
CA GLU A 148 -36.51 -4.02 -20.43
C GLU A 148 -37.60 -2.95 -20.58
N ARG A 149 -37.49 -1.82 -19.88
CA ARG A 149 -38.46 -0.70 -19.96
C ARG A 149 -38.17 0.34 -21.04
N LEU A 150 -37.08 0.19 -21.81
CA LEU A 150 -36.71 1.18 -22.84
C LEU A 150 -37.23 0.82 -24.24
N PHE A 151 -37.85 -0.35 -24.42
CA PHE A 151 -38.36 -0.81 -25.72
C PHE A 151 -39.74 -1.49 -25.64
N SER A 152 -40.53 -1.17 -24.59
CA SER A 152 -41.95 -1.55 -24.50
C SER A 152 -42.87 -0.37 -24.80
#